data_AF-A0A846XMJ3-F1
#
_entry.id   AF-A0A846XMJ3-F1
#
_cell.length_a   1.000
_cell.length_b   1.000
_cell.length_c   1.000
_cell.angle_alpha   90.00
_cell.angle_beta   90.00
_cell.angle_gamma   90.00
#
_symmetry.space_group_name_H-M   'P 1'
#
loop_
_entity.id
_entity.type
_entity.pdbx_description
1 polymer ?
#
loop_
_entity_poly.entity_id
_entity_poly.type
_entity_poly.pdbx_seq_one_letter_code
_entity_poly.pdbx_strand_id
1 'polypeptide(L)'
;MTGATPAPGLGARASARYRADLLGTGVVMAAPVTGWWAAHLVGPGPARAGLTAAVTVTFLALGTGLFRSREPRWNPLLIVADALLERRKSLSGPLLAGHLLTQVAAATAVAGGVAAGCFLAGITPPAVPAPGGVHALSEMTAAAAAVISFFAATCTPTLRMSTAGASALAAAVFLVTGAGFLGNPAVVAGAVVLGLDPALALVIVVCQLGGCLIGYGAATAWWPDIGRRLDTLTT
;
A
#
# COMPACT_ATOMS: atom_id res chain seq x y z
N MET A 1 -40.59 -12.26 -14.98
CA MET A 1 -40.27 -12.23 -13.54
C MET A 1 -38.78 -11.98 -13.40
N THR A 2 -38.36 -10.73 -13.21
CA THR A 2 -36.96 -10.39 -12.96
C THR A 2 -36.68 -10.63 -11.48
N GLY A 3 -36.11 -11.80 -11.15
CA GLY A 3 -35.65 -12.10 -9.80
C GLY A 3 -34.55 -11.13 -9.41
N ALA A 4 -34.88 -10.13 -8.60
CA ALA A 4 -33.90 -9.27 -7.98
C ALA A 4 -33.01 -10.15 -7.10
N THR A 5 -31.73 -10.28 -7.46
CA THR A 5 -30.74 -10.96 -6.65
C THR A 5 -30.76 -10.32 -5.26
N PRO A 6 -31.01 -11.09 -4.18
CA PRO A 6 -31.11 -10.50 -2.85
C PRO A 6 -29.81 -9.78 -2.51
N ALA A 7 -29.94 -8.57 -1.97
CA ALA A 7 -28.79 -7.78 -1.58
C ALA A 7 -27.91 -8.61 -0.63
N PRO A 8 -26.58 -8.68 -0.86
CA PRO A 8 -25.71 -9.52 -0.07
C PRO A 8 -25.84 -9.15 1.41
N GLY A 9 -25.98 -10.16 2.26
CA GLY A 9 -26.04 -10.00 3.71
C GLY A 9 -24.77 -9.32 4.24
N LEU A 10 -24.86 -8.73 5.44
CA LEU A 10 -23.75 -7.98 6.05
C LEU A 10 -22.43 -8.78 6.10
N GLY A 11 -22.51 -10.09 6.40
CA GLY A 11 -21.34 -10.98 6.39
C GLY A 11 -20.73 -11.21 4.99
N ALA A 12 -21.56 -11.25 3.94
CA ALA A 12 -21.07 -11.38 2.56
C ALA A 12 -20.36 -10.10 2.09
N ARG A 13 -20.80 -8.93 2.55
CA ARG A 13 -20.11 -7.65 2.27
C ARG A 13 -18.78 -7.52 3.01
N ALA A 14 -18.74 -7.92 4.29
CA ALA A 14 -17.52 -7.91 5.09
C ALA A 14 -16.45 -8.87 4.51
N SER A 15 -16.86 -10.10 4.17
CA SER A 15 -15.95 -11.08 3.54
C SER A 15 -15.45 -10.66 2.17
N ALA A 16 -16.27 -10.00 1.35
CA ALA A 16 -15.83 -9.43 0.08
C ALA A 16 -14.76 -8.35 0.27
N ARG A 17 -14.88 -7.49 1.30
CA ARG A 17 -13.88 -6.47 1.63
C ARG A 17 -12.56 -7.08 2.09
N TYR A 18 -12.60 -8.05 3.02
CA TYR A 18 -11.38 -8.76 3.45
C TYR A 18 -10.69 -9.52 2.32
N ARG A 19 -11.45 -10.12 1.39
CA ARG A 19 -10.88 -10.75 0.18
C ARG A 19 -10.22 -9.72 -0.73
N ALA A 20 -10.82 -8.55 -0.89
CA ALA A 20 -10.24 -7.47 -1.68
C ALA A 20 -8.94 -6.94 -1.06
N ASP A 21 -8.87 -6.83 0.28
CA ASP A 21 -7.62 -6.48 0.97
C ASP A 21 -6.57 -7.57 0.83
N LEU A 22 -6.94 -8.83 1.02
CA LEU A 22 -6.01 -9.95 0.93
C LEU A 22 -5.40 -10.07 -0.46
N LEU A 23 -6.23 -10.05 -1.51
CA LEU A 23 -5.77 -10.14 -2.89
C LEU A 23 -5.03 -8.89 -3.33
N GLY A 24 -5.55 -7.71 -2.98
CA GLY A 24 -4.95 -6.43 -3.34
C GLY A 24 -3.58 -6.24 -2.71
N THR A 25 -3.47 -6.42 -1.39
CA THR A 25 -2.18 -6.33 -0.69
C THR A 25 -1.22 -7.44 -1.11
N GLY A 26 -1.73 -8.64 -1.41
CA GLY A 26 -0.91 -9.72 -1.97
C GLY A 26 -0.23 -9.33 -3.29
N VAL A 27 -0.97 -8.70 -4.22
CA VAL A 27 -0.42 -8.19 -5.48
C VAL A 27 0.57 -7.05 -5.24
N VAL A 28 0.23 -6.11 -4.35
CA VAL A 28 1.10 -4.99 -3.96
C VAL A 28 2.41 -5.48 -3.35
N MET A 29 2.41 -6.63 -2.67
CA MET A 29 3.62 -7.21 -2.10
C MET A 29 4.39 -8.11 -3.09
N ALA A 30 3.70 -8.81 -3.98
CA ALA A 30 4.35 -9.69 -4.95
C ALA A 30 5.28 -8.91 -5.89
N ALA A 31 4.87 -7.73 -6.36
CA ALA A 31 5.63 -6.96 -7.34
C ALA A 31 6.97 -6.38 -6.80
N PRO A 32 7.02 -5.76 -5.60
CA PRO A 32 8.28 -5.30 -5.01
C PRO A 32 9.23 -6.44 -4.66
N VAL A 33 8.71 -7.55 -4.10
CA VAL A 33 9.54 -8.70 -3.70
C VAL A 33 10.15 -9.38 -4.92
N THR A 34 9.33 -9.73 -5.91
CA THR A 34 9.82 -10.37 -7.14
C THR A 34 10.77 -9.45 -7.90
N GLY A 35 10.47 -8.15 -7.94
CA GLY A 35 11.33 -7.14 -8.56
C GLY A 35 12.68 -6.97 -7.88
N TRP A 36 12.71 -6.96 -6.54
CA TRP A 36 13.94 -6.90 -5.75
C TRP A 36 14.82 -8.14 -5.97
N TRP A 37 14.22 -9.33 -5.92
CA TRP A 37 14.94 -10.59 -6.19
C TRP A 37 15.43 -10.68 -7.63
N ALA A 38 14.62 -10.27 -8.61
CA ALA A 38 15.05 -10.19 -10.01
C ALA A 38 16.21 -9.20 -10.18
N ALA A 39 16.16 -8.03 -9.55
CA ALA A 39 17.24 -7.06 -9.57
C ALA A 39 18.55 -7.62 -8.97
N HIS A 40 18.45 -8.42 -7.90
CA HIS A 40 19.60 -9.08 -7.29
C HIS A 40 20.27 -10.10 -8.23
N LEU A 41 19.47 -10.85 -8.99
CA LEU A 41 19.97 -11.88 -9.90
C LEU A 41 20.71 -11.34 -11.14
N VAL A 42 20.42 -10.11 -11.57
CA VAL A 42 20.93 -9.57 -12.85
C VAL A 42 22.13 -8.61 -12.65
N GLY A 43 22.41 -8.16 -11.42
CA GLY A 43 23.58 -7.33 -11.09
C GLY A 43 23.37 -5.80 -11.14
N PRO A 44 24.38 -4.97 -10.79
CA PRO A 44 24.20 -3.58 -10.31
C PRO A 44 23.72 -2.55 -11.33
N GLY A 45 23.97 -2.74 -12.64
CA GLY A 45 23.44 -1.87 -13.71
C GLY A 45 21.95 -2.10 -14.01
N PRO A 46 21.56 -3.32 -14.39
CA PRO A 46 20.15 -3.69 -14.62
C PRO A 46 19.30 -3.73 -13.34
N ALA A 47 19.90 -3.76 -12.14
CA ALA A 47 19.18 -3.68 -10.87
C ALA A 47 18.37 -2.39 -10.70
N ARG A 48 18.87 -1.23 -11.17
CA ARG A 48 18.10 0.03 -11.14
C ARG A 48 16.91 -0.01 -12.10
N ALA A 49 17.09 -0.61 -13.27
CA ALA A 49 16.00 -0.81 -14.23
C ALA A 49 14.96 -1.82 -13.71
N GLY A 50 15.42 -2.89 -13.04
CA GLY A 50 14.57 -3.88 -12.38
C GLY A 50 13.76 -3.31 -11.21
N LEU A 51 14.38 -2.47 -10.38
CA LEU A 51 13.68 -1.73 -9.31
C LEU A 51 12.67 -0.74 -9.90
N THR A 52 13.05 -0.02 -10.96
CA THR A 52 12.15 0.91 -11.66
C THR A 52 10.97 0.16 -12.29
N ALA A 53 11.20 -1.00 -12.89
CA ALA A 53 10.16 -1.85 -13.45
C ALA A 53 9.26 -2.43 -12.35
N ALA A 54 9.83 -2.86 -11.21
CA ALA A 54 9.08 -3.36 -10.08
C ALA A 54 8.17 -2.29 -9.46
N VAL A 55 8.70 -1.08 -9.25
CA VAL A 55 7.95 0.09 -8.80
C VAL A 55 6.86 0.43 -9.81
N THR A 56 7.21 0.50 -11.10
CA THR A 56 6.25 0.78 -12.18
C THR A 56 5.14 -0.27 -12.22
N VAL A 57 5.46 -1.56 -12.15
CA VAL A 57 4.47 -2.66 -12.14
C VAL A 57 3.63 -2.63 -10.87
N THR A 58 4.22 -2.31 -9.71
CA THR A 58 3.47 -2.17 -8.45
C THR A 58 2.47 -1.02 -8.54
N PHE A 59 2.88 0.13 -9.09
CA PHE A 59 1.99 1.28 -9.27
C PHE A 59 1.00 1.13 -10.43
N LEU A 60 1.34 0.35 -11.46
CA LEU A 60 0.41 -0.05 -12.51
C LEU A 60 -0.61 -1.06 -11.98
N ALA A 61 -0.19 -1.98 -11.12
CA ALA A 61 -1.07 -2.94 -10.43
C ALA A 61 -1.97 -2.26 -9.40
N LEU A 62 -1.44 -1.29 -8.64
CA LEU A 62 -2.22 -0.39 -7.80
C LEU A 62 -3.22 0.38 -8.67
N GLY A 63 -2.77 1.02 -9.75
CA GLY A 63 -3.63 1.78 -10.67
C GLY A 63 -4.75 0.93 -11.28
N THR A 64 -4.44 -0.23 -11.86
CA THR A 64 -5.41 -1.17 -12.47
C THR A 64 -6.34 -1.82 -11.45
N GLY A 65 -5.85 -2.07 -10.24
CA GLY A 65 -6.65 -2.50 -9.12
C GLY A 65 -7.57 -1.39 -8.57
N LEU A 66 -7.09 -0.14 -8.58
CA LEU A 66 -7.86 1.06 -8.28
C LEU A 66 -8.95 1.34 -9.33
N PHE A 67 -8.78 0.88 -10.57
CA PHE A 67 -9.83 0.95 -11.60
C PHE A 67 -11.01 0.00 -11.36
N ARG A 68 -10.82 -1.11 -10.64
CA ARG A 68 -11.84 -2.17 -10.48
C ARG A 68 -12.45 -2.23 -9.08
N SER A 69 -11.73 -1.81 -8.05
CA SER A 69 -12.26 -1.72 -6.69
C SER A 69 -12.78 -0.32 -6.40
N ARG A 70 -13.98 -0.21 -5.83
CA ARG A 70 -14.57 1.08 -5.44
C ARG A 70 -13.81 1.75 -4.29
N GLU A 71 -13.02 1.00 -3.52
CA GLU A 71 -12.26 1.52 -2.37
C GLU A 71 -10.96 0.72 -2.14
N PRO A 72 -9.91 0.90 -2.94
CA PRO A 72 -8.67 0.15 -2.82
C PRO A 72 -7.77 0.86 -1.81
N ARG A 73 -7.74 0.34 -0.59
CA ARG A 73 -6.93 0.86 0.51
C ARG A 73 -5.83 -0.12 0.87
N TRP A 74 -5.11 -0.64 -0.13
CA TRP A 74 -4.08 -1.69 0.01
C TRP A 74 -2.76 -1.20 0.62
N ASN A 75 -2.87 -0.20 1.49
CA ASN A 75 -1.82 0.34 2.33
C ASN A 75 -2.45 0.66 3.70
N PRO A 76 -1.93 0.09 4.80
CA PRO A 76 -2.39 0.36 6.17
C PRO A 76 -2.56 1.84 6.50
N LEU A 77 -1.67 2.72 6.00
CA LEU A 77 -1.72 4.15 6.27
C LEU A 77 -2.95 4.83 5.66
N LEU A 78 -3.45 4.34 4.53
CA LEU A 78 -4.65 4.91 3.90
C LEU A 78 -5.90 4.57 4.71
N ILE A 79 -5.92 3.39 5.34
CA ILE A 79 -6.99 2.99 6.25
C ILE A 79 -6.91 3.83 7.52
N VAL A 80 -5.71 4.03 8.08
CA VAL A 80 -5.51 4.90 9.25
C VAL A 80 -5.91 6.34 8.95
N ALA A 81 -5.49 6.91 7.81
CA ALA A 81 -5.84 8.27 7.40
C ALA A 81 -7.36 8.45 7.21
N ASP A 82 -8.06 7.47 6.64
CA ASP A 82 -9.51 7.51 6.52
C ASP A 82 -10.21 7.33 7.89
N ALA A 83 -9.64 6.53 8.80
CA ALA A 83 -10.15 6.38 10.16
C ALA A 83 -9.95 7.65 11.01
N LEU A 84 -8.86 8.39 10.78
CA LEU A 84 -8.58 9.67 11.45
C LEU A 84 -9.57 10.78 11.09
N LEU A 85 -10.35 10.65 10.01
CA LEU A 85 -11.42 11.60 9.68
C LEU A 85 -12.63 11.54 10.65
N GLU A 86 -12.51 10.85 11.80
CA GLU A 86 -13.43 10.76 12.96
C GLU A 86 -14.92 10.41 12.67
N ARG A 87 -15.32 10.21 11.41
CA ARG A 87 -16.73 10.10 11.02
C ARG A 87 -17.18 8.74 10.52
N ARG A 88 -16.26 7.81 10.21
CA ARG A 88 -16.62 6.40 9.99
C ARG A 88 -16.58 5.60 11.29
N LYS A 89 -17.66 5.66 12.07
CA LYS A 89 -17.94 4.66 13.13
C LYS A 89 -17.93 3.22 12.60
N SER A 90 -18.02 3.02 11.29
CA SER A 90 -17.93 1.72 10.61
C SER A 90 -16.51 1.15 10.48
N LEU A 91 -15.48 1.95 10.77
CA LEU A 91 -14.06 1.56 10.73
C LEU A 91 -13.40 1.73 12.12
N SER A 92 -14.16 1.65 13.21
CA SER A 92 -13.62 1.77 14.56
C SER A 92 -13.31 0.41 15.20
N GLY A 93 -12.29 0.40 16.06
CA GLY A 93 -11.96 -0.73 16.93
C GLY A 93 -11.59 -2.02 16.16
N PRO A 94 -12.29 -3.16 16.39
CA PRO A 94 -11.91 -4.46 15.83
C PRO A 94 -11.89 -4.53 14.30
N LEU A 95 -12.72 -3.74 13.61
CA LEU A 95 -12.77 -3.76 12.14
C LEU A 95 -11.51 -3.17 11.52
N LEU A 96 -11.03 -2.04 12.06
CA LEU A 96 -9.74 -1.44 11.67
C LEU A 96 -8.61 -2.44 11.90
N ALA A 97 -8.54 -3.03 13.09
CA ALA A 97 -7.54 -4.05 13.41
C ALA A 97 -7.60 -5.24 12.43
N GLY A 98 -8.81 -5.73 12.12
CA GLY A 98 -9.00 -6.83 11.16
C GLY A 98 -8.47 -6.49 9.76
N HIS A 99 -8.71 -5.28 9.25
CA HIS A 99 -8.18 -4.85 7.95
C HIS A 99 -6.65 -4.76 7.97
N LEU A 100 -6.08 -4.12 9.00
CA LEU A 100 -4.63 -4.00 9.17
C LEU A 100 -3.95 -5.37 9.25
N LEU A 101 -4.49 -6.28 10.08
CA LEU A 101 -3.99 -7.64 10.22
C LEU A 101 -4.12 -8.44 8.93
N THR A 102 -5.21 -8.28 8.18
CA THR A 102 -5.40 -8.98 6.89
C THR A 102 -4.34 -8.55 5.88
N GLN A 103 -4.03 -7.25 5.80
CA GLN A 103 -3.01 -6.74 4.89
C GLN A 103 -1.61 -7.19 5.30
N VAL A 104 -1.28 -7.14 6.59
CA VAL A 104 0.01 -7.64 7.11
C VAL A 104 0.14 -9.16 6.88
N ALA A 105 -0.91 -9.93 7.14
CA ALA A 105 -0.92 -11.38 6.91
C ALA A 105 -0.76 -11.72 5.42
N ALA A 106 -1.43 -10.99 4.53
CA ALA A 106 -1.28 -11.19 3.09
C ALA A 106 0.15 -10.90 2.61
N ALA A 107 0.73 -9.78 3.05
CA ALA A 107 2.09 -9.40 2.68
C ALA A 107 3.15 -10.38 3.20
N THR A 108 3.02 -10.80 4.47
CA THR A 108 3.92 -11.79 5.08
C THR A 108 3.80 -13.17 4.44
N ALA A 109 2.58 -13.60 4.09
CA ALA A 109 2.35 -14.86 3.39
C ALA A 109 2.99 -14.86 1.99
N VAL A 110 2.82 -13.78 1.22
CA VAL A 110 3.44 -13.64 -0.10
C VAL A 110 4.97 -13.60 0.02
N ALA A 111 5.51 -12.82 0.95
CA ALA A 111 6.95 -12.74 1.19
C ALA A 111 7.54 -14.11 1.56
N GLY A 112 6.91 -14.81 2.51
CA GLY A 112 7.34 -16.15 2.94
C GLY A 112 7.24 -17.18 1.82
N GLY A 113 6.18 -17.13 1.01
CA GLY A 113 6.01 -18.01 -0.15
C GLY A 113 7.08 -17.81 -1.22
N VAL A 114 7.41 -16.55 -1.54
CA VAL A 114 8.50 -16.25 -2.49
C VAL A 114 9.85 -16.68 -1.93
N ALA A 115 10.14 -16.37 -0.67
CA ALA A 115 11.38 -16.80 -0.02
C ALA A 115 11.54 -18.32 -0.04
N ALA A 116 10.51 -19.06 0.39
CA ALA A 116 10.53 -20.52 0.39
C ALA A 116 10.74 -21.09 -1.02
N GLY A 117 10.05 -20.54 -2.03
CA GLY A 117 10.23 -20.95 -3.42
C GLY A 117 11.65 -20.72 -3.93
N CYS A 118 12.24 -19.56 -3.62
CA CYS A 118 13.62 -19.24 -3.98
C CYS A 118 14.65 -20.13 -3.26
N PHE A 119 14.44 -20.43 -1.97
CA PHE A 119 15.28 -21.38 -1.23
C PHE A 119 15.22 -22.79 -1.84
N LEU A 120 14.02 -23.27 -2.18
CA LEU A 120 13.85 -24.56 -2.85
C LEU A 120 14.50 -24.59 -4.24
N ALA A 121 14.58 -23.44 -4.91
CA ALA A 121 15.29 -23.27 -6.19
C ALA A 121 16.81 -23.06 -6.04
N GLY A 122 17.35 -23.07 -4.81
CA GLY A 122 18.78 -22.87 -4.55
C GLY A 122 19.27 -21.43 -4.73
N ILE A 123 18.36 -20.45 -4.72
CA ILE A 123 18.70 -19.03 -4.88
C ILE A 123 18.97 -18.40 -3.51
N THR A 124 20.15 -17.83 -3.34
CA THR A 124 20.53 -17.13 -2.12
C THR A 124 19.73 -15.83 -1.95
N PRO A 125 19.16 -15.56 -0.76
CA PRO A 125 18.42 -14.34 -0.53
C PRO A 125 19.32 -13.10 -0.62
N PRO A 126 18.87 -12.03 -1.29
CA PRO A 126 19.57 -10.75 -1.29
C PRO A 126 19.68 -10.19 0.13
N ALA A 127 20.86 -9.65 0.47
CA ALA A 127 20.98 -8.84 1.68
C ALA A 127 20.04 -7.63 1.58
N VAL A 128 19.22 -7.43 2.61
CA VAL A 128 18.42 -6.22 2.74
C VAL A 128 19.38 -5.10 3.17
N PRO A 129 19.59 -4.05 2.35
CA PRO A 129 20.53 -3.00 2.71
C PRO A 129 20.09 -2.30 3.99
N ALA A 130 21.06 -2.03 4.88
CA ALA A 130 20.82 -1.25 6.09
C ALA A 130 20.39 0.18 5.71
N PRO A 131 19.18 0.62 6.05
CA PRO A 131 18.69 1.97 5.81
C PRO A 131 19.45 2.96 6.68
N GLY A 132 20.07 3.95 6.02
CA GLY A 132 20.55 5.15 6.71
C GLY A 132 19.41 6.12 7.02
N GLY A 133 19.67 7.19 7.78
CA GLY A 133 18.66 8.20 8.15
C GLY A 133 17.96 8.88 6.96
N VAL A 134 18.64 8.96 5.80
CA VAL A 134 18.06 9.44 4.54
C VAL A 134 16.90 8.54 4.07
N HIS A 135 17.01 7.22 4.25
CA HIS A 135 15.97 6.28 3.87
C HIS A 135 14.70 6.45 4.73
N ALA A 136 14.86 6.71 6.02
CA ALA A 136 13.73 6.95 6.92
C ALA A 136 12.93 8.22 6.52
N LEU A 137 13.63 9.29 6.12
CA LEU A 137 12.99 10.51 5.58
C LEU A 137 12.31 10.27 4.22
N SER A 138 12.92 9.43 3.37
CA SER A 138 12.30 9.01 2.12
C SER A 138 10.99 8.27 2.36
N GLU A 139 10.96 7.32 3.32
CA GLU A 139 9.75 6.59 3.71
C GLU A 139 8.65 7.49 4.28
N MET A 140 9.03 8.51 5.06
CA MET A 140 8.11 9.53 5.55
C MET A 140 7.50 10.36 4.41
N THR A 141 8.33 10.80 3.47
CA THR A 141 7.90 11.62 2.31
C THR A 141 6.98 10.81 1.40
N ALA A 142 7.35 9.56 1.15
CA ALA A 142 6.55 8.58 0.42
C ALA A 142 5.16 8.37 1.03
N ALA A 143 5.10 8.15 2.35
CA ALA A 143 3.84 7.97 3.06
C ALA A 143 2.95 9.23 2.97
N ALA A 144 3.54 10.42 3.13
CA ALA A 144 2.81 11.68 2.99
C ALA A 144 2.24 11.83 1.56
N ALA A 145 3.05 11.57 0.54
CA ALA A 145 2.61 11.63 -0.85
C ALA A 145 1.50 10.62 -1.18
N ALA A 146 1.58 9.40 -0.64
CA ALA A 146 0.54 8.38 -0.82
C ALA A 146 -0.80 8.83 -0.22
N VAL A 147 -0.78 9.39 0.99
CA VAL A 147 -2.00 9.90 1.65
C VAL A 147 -2.58 11.11 0.91
N ILE A 148 -1.75 12.08 0.51
CA ILE A 148 -2.19 13.25 -0.26
C ILE A 148 -2.78 12.81 -1.60
N SER A 149 -2.13 11.88 -2.30
CA SER A 149 -2.57 11.37 -3.60
C SER A 149 -3.90 10.62 -3.49
N PHE A 150 -4.09 9.83 -2.44
CA PHE A 150 -5.36 9.17 -2.12
C PHE A 150 -6.48 10.20 -1.96
N PHE A 151 -6.24 11.23 -1.15
CA PHE A 151 -7.21 12.30 -0.93
C PHE A 151 -7.49 13.12 -2.19
N ALA A 152 -6.46 13.49 -2.95
CA ALA A 152 -6.61 14.19 -4.23
C ALA A 152 -7.42 13.38 -5.26
N ALA A 153 -7.20 12.05 -5.33
CA ALA A 153 -7.96 11.16 -6.21
C ALA A 153 -9.46 11.15 -5.86
N THR A 154 -9.77 11.16 -4.55
CA THR A 154 -11.15 11.17 -4.04
C THR A 154 -11.84 12.54 -4.24
N CYS A 155 -11.07 13.62 -4.27
CA CYS A 155 -11.60 14.97 -4.49
C CYS A 155 -11.86 15.30 -5.97
N THR A 156 -11.42 14.46 -6.91
CA THR A 156 -11.49 14.73 -8.35
C THR A 156 -12.58 13.89 -9.03
N PRO A 157 -13.67 14.50 -9.55
CA PRO A 157 -14.87 13.78 -10.02
C PRO A 157 -14.68 12.96 -11.30
N THR A 158 -13.57 13.13 -12.03
CA THR A 158 -13.17 12.27 -13.17
C THR A 158 -12.41 11.03 -12.68
N LEU A 159 -13.10 10.23 -11.85
CA LEU A 159 -12.59 9.13 -10.99
C LEU A 159 -11.67 8.09 -11.65
N ARG A 160 -11.71 7.94 -12.98
CA ARG A 160 -10.91 6.96 -13.71
C ARG A 160 -9.52 7.48 -14.09
N MET A 161 -9.37 8.78 -14.40
CA MET A 161 -8.04 9.36 -14.64
C MET A 161 -7.37 9.79 -13.33
N SER A 162 -8.15 10.13 -12.29
CA SER A 162 -7.61 10.62 -11.02
C SER A 162 -6.88 9.54 -10.22
N THR A 163 -7.34 8.29 -10.24
CA THR A 163 -6.70 7.15 -9.56
C THR A 163 -5.40 6.71 -10.24
N ALA A 164 -5.38 6.68 -11.57
CA ALA A 164 -4.18 6.44 -12.34
C ALA A 164 -3.15 7.57 -12.14
N GLY A 165 -3.60 8.82 -12.16
CA GLY A 165 -2.75 10.00 -11.91
C GLY A 165 -2.18 10.03 -10.50
N ALA A 166 -2.99 9.75 -9.47
CA ALA A 166 -2.54 9.63 -8.09
C ALA A 166 -1.54 8.48 -7.90
N SER A 167 -1.75 7.35 -8.57
CA SER A 167 -0.82 6.21 -8.55
C SER A 167 0.50 6.55 -9.24
N ALA A 168 0.43 7.24 -10.39
CA ALA A 168 1.62 7.68 -11.13
C ALA A 168 2.42 8.75 -10.35
N LEU A 169 1.74 9.68 -9.69
CA LEU A 169 2.36 10.68 -8.83
C LEU A 169 3.05 10.03 -7.63
N ALA A 170 2.37 9.10 -6.96
CA ALA A 170 2.98 8.32 -5.90
C ALA A 170 4.22 7.59 -6.43
N ALA A 171 4.12 6.85 -7.54
CA ALA A 171 5.25 6.17 -8.19
C ALA A 171 6.43 7.10 -8.46
N ALA A 172 6.17 8.30 -8.98
CA ALA A 172 7.19 9.30 -9.26
C ALA A 172 7.89 9.76 -7.96
N VAL A 173 7.13 10.03 -6.89
CA VAL A 173 7.72 10.36 -5.58
C VAL A 173 8.56 9.20 -5.05
N PHE A 174 8.14 7.95 -5.24
CA PHE A 174 8.92 6.77 -4.86
C PHE A 174 10.25 6.68 -5.61
N LEU A 175 10.22 6.85 -6.92
CA LEU A 175 11.42 6.80 -7.76
C LEU A 175 12.41 7.92 -7.43
N VAL A 176 11.92 9.10 -7.05
CA VAL A 176 12.76 10.26 -6.70
C VAL A 176 13.30 10.18 -5.28
N THR A 177 12.49 9.72 -4.31
CA THR A 177 12.90 9.68 -2.89
C THR A 177 13.79 8.48 -2.56
N GLY A 178 13.72 7.40 -3.35
CA GLY A 178 14.47 6.17 -3.06
C GLY A 178 13.92 5.41 -1.84
N ALA A 179 12.66 5.64 -1.48
CA ALA A 179 11.94 4.84 -0.49
C ALA A 179 11.85 3.37 -0.96
N GLY A 180 12.32 2.44 -0.14
CA GLY A 180 12.43 1.01 -0.47
C GLY A 180 11.23 0.17 -0.06
N PHE A 181 10.38 0.69 0.82
CA PHE A 181 9.22 0.00 1.40
C PHE A 181 7.89 0.68 1.10
N LEU A 182 7.89 1.54 0.08
CA LEU A 182 6.70 2.11 -0.53
C LEU A 182 5.81 2.94 0.42
N GLY A 183 6.34 3.44 1.54
CA GLY A 183 5.51 4.12 2.54
C GLY A 183 4.36 3.21 3.01
N ASN A 184 4.57 1.90 3.05
CA ASN A 184 3.54 0.89 3.29
C ASN A 184 3.97 -0.08 4.40
N PRO A 185 3.36 0.00 5.59
CA PRO A 185 3.72 -0.88 6.71
C PRO A 185 3.53 -2.38 6.43
N ALA A 186 2.61 -2.77 5.55
CA ALA A 186 2.44 -4.17 5.18
C ALA A 186 3.65 -4.69 4.36
N VAL A 187 4.22 -3.84 3.50
CA VAL A 187 5.44 -4.16 2.74
C VAL A 187 6.63 -4.30 3.69
N VAL A 188 6.73 -3.41 4.70
CA VAL A 188 7.77 -3.51 5.75
C VAL A 188 7.64 -4.82 6.53
N ALA A 189 6.42 -5.20 6.92
CA ALA A 189 6.19 -6.46 7.63
C ALA A 189 6.58 -7.68 6.80
N GLY A 190 6.26 -7.69 5.49
CA GLY A 190 6.75 -8.73 4.59
C GLY A 190 8.27 -8.72 4.43
N ALA A 191 8.92 -7.55 4.43
CA ALA A 191 10.37 -7.44 4.38
C ALA A 191 11.07 -8.01 5.63
N VAL A 192 10.44 -7.95 6.81
CA VAL A 192 10.94 -8.63 8.02
C VAL A 192 11.01 -10.14 7.82
N VAL A 193 10.01 -10.74 7.15
CA VAL A 193 10.04 -12.17 6.78
C VAL A 193 11.20 -12.48 5.82
N LEU A 194 11.63 -11.51 5.02
CA LEU A 194 12.76 -11.62 4.09
C LEU A 194 14.12 -11.28 4.74
N GLY A 195 14.15 -11.00 6.05
CA GLY A 195 15.39 -10.76 6.79
C GLY A 195 15.72 -9.30 7.08
N LEU A 196 14.78 -8.36 6.91
CA LEU A 196 14.91 -7.01 7.46
C LEU A 196 14.96 -7.06 8.99
N ASP A 197 15.93 -6.36 9.59
CA ASP A 197 16.02 -6.22 11.05
C ASP A 197 14.72 -5.64 11.64
N PRO A 198 14.07 -6.32 12.61
CA PRO A 198 12.83 -5.85 13.21
C PRO A 198 12.93 -4.48 13.90
N ALA A 199 14.07 -4.14 14.51
CA ALA A 199 14.24 -2.85 15.18
C ALA A 199 14.24 -1.71 14.16
N LEU A 200 14.94 -1.91 13.05
CA LEU A 200 14.92 -1.03 11.91
C LEU A 200 13.55 -0.95 11.22
N ALA A 201 12.86 -2.08 11.06
CA ALA A 201 11.49 -2.12 10.53
C ALA A 201 10.55 -1.23 11.36
N LEU A 202 10.69 -1.24 12.69
CA LEU A 202 9.93 -0.36 13.57
C LEU A 202 10.23 1.12 13.29
N VAL A 203 11.50 1.50 13.11
CA VAL A 203 11.88 2.89 12.77
C VAL A 203 11.21 3.33 11.47
N ILE A 204 11.25 2.47 10.44
CA ILE A 204 10.60 2.76 9.15
C ILE A 204 9.09 2.95 9.34
N VAL A 205 8.42 2.05 10.04
CA VAL A 205 6.96 2.16 10.28
C VAL A 205 6.62 3.45 11.05
N VAL A 206 7.42 3.84 12.03
CA VAL A 206 7.24 5.11 12.76
C VAL A 206 7.38 6.30 11.82
N CYS A 207 8.39 6.32 10.95
CA CYS A 207 8.57 7.38 9.97
C CYS A 207 7.41 7.44 8.96
N GLN A 208 6.93 6.29 8.51
CA GLN A 208 5.76 6.17 7.65
C GLN A 208 4.49 6.70 8.32
N LEU A 209 4.27 6.41 9.61
CA LEU A 209 3.18 6.97 10.40
C LEU A 209 3.30 8.50 10.54
N GLY A 210 4.52 9.01 10.78
CA GLY A 210 4.77 10.46 10.77
C GLY A 210 4.41 11.10 9.42
N GLY A 211 4.78 10.46 8.32
CA GLY A 211 4.42 10.88 6.97
C GLY A 211 2.91 10.85 6.73
N CYS A 212 2.22 9.83 7.24
CA CYS A 212 0.77 9.74 7.20
C CYS A 212 0.10 10.93 7.90
N LEU A 213 0.58 11.32 9.08
CA LEU A 213 0.06 12.48 9.82
C LEU A 213 0.31 13.80 9.07
N ILE A 214 1.50 13.97 8.49
CA ILE A 214 1.84 15.15 7.67
C ILE A 214 0.92 15.22 6.45
N GLY A 215 0.78 14.11 5.71
CA GLY A 215 -0.05 14.03 4.52
C GLY A 215 -1.53 14.26 4.84
N TYR A 216 -2.03 13.71 5.95
CA TYR A 216 -3.38 13.96 6.46
C TYR A 216 -3.59 15.44 6.81
N GLY A 217 -2.68 16.04 7.58
CA GLY A 217 -2.75 17.47 7.94
C GLY A 217 -2.74 18.38 6.73
N ALA A 218 -1.85 18.12 5.76
CA ALA A 218 -1.79 18.89 4.51
C ALA A 218 -3.06 18.72 3.67
N ALA A 219 -3.57 17.49 3.53
CA ALA A 219 -4.76 17.22 2.73
C ALA A 219 -6.03 17.84 3.33
N THR A 220 -6.19 17.77 4.66
CA THR A 220 -7.34 18.39 5.34
C THR A 220 -7.27 19.92 5.33
N ALA A 221 -6.07 20.51 5.34
CA ALA A 221 -5.89 21.95 5.14
C ALA A 221 -6.26 22.39 3.71
N TRP A 222 -5.91 21.59 2.69
CA TRP A 222 -6.20 21.90 1.28
C TRP A 222 -7.65 21.59 0.88
N TRP A 223 -8.26 20.57 1.48
CA TRP A 223 -9.64 20.15 1.24
C TRP A 223 -10.40 20.00 2.57
N PRO A 224 -10.91 21.11 3.14
CA PRO A 224 -11.61 21.09 4.43
C PRO A 224 -12.87 20.18 4.42
N ASP A 225 -13.50 20.06 3.26
CA ASP A 225 -14.73 19.28 3.03
C ASP A 225 -14.48 17.81 2.67
N ILE A 226 -13.25 17.32 2.75
CA ILE A 226 -12.86 16.02 2.18
C ILE A 226 -13.66 14.83 2.74
N GLY A 227 -14.00 14.87 4.03
CA GLY A 227 -14.82 13.85 4.66
C GLY A 227 -16.20 13.72 3.99
N ARG A 228 -16.86 14.84 3.69
CA ARG A 228 -18.17 14.85 3.02
C ARG A 228 -18.09 14.33 1.58
N ARG A 229 -16.98 14.59 0.87
CA ARG A 229 -16.79 14.12 -0.51
C ARG A 229 -16.55 12.61 -0.59
N LEU A 230 -15.83 12.05 0.39
CA LEU A 230 -15.60 10.61 0.52
C LEU A 230 -16.90 9.85 0.79
N ASP A 231 -17.85 10.41 1.54
CA ASP A 231 -19.15 9.78 1.81
C ASP A 231 -19.94 9.55 0.52
N THR A 232 -20.03 10.57 -0.35
CA THR A 232 -20.77 10.48 -1.64
C THR A 232 -20.21 9.42 -2.59
N LEU A 233 -18.93 9.06 -2.44
CA LEU A 233 -18.26 8.05 -3.28
C LEU A 233 -18.44 6.62 -2.76
N THR A 234 -18.81 6.46 -1.48
CA THR A 234 -18.84 5.15 -0.81
C THR A 234 -20.26 4.65 -0.48
N THR A 235 -21.29 5.47 -0.67
CA THR A 235 -22.72 5.10 -0.72
C THR A 235 -23.13 4.59 -2.09
#